data_AF-A0A7V2SYT0-F1
#
_entry.id   AF-A0A7V2SYT0-F1
#
_cell.length_a   1.000
_cell.length_b   1.000
_cell.length_c   1.000
_cell.angle_alpha   90.00
_cell.angle_beta   90.00
_cell.angle_gamma   90.00
#
_symmetry.space_group_name_H-M   'P 1'
#
loop_
_entity.id
_entity.type
_entity.pdbx_description
1 polymer ?
#
loop_
_entity_poly.entity_id
_entity_poly.type
_entity_poly.pdbx_seq_one_letter_code
_entity_poly.pdbx_strand_id
1 'polypeptide(L)'
;MKRQITIILLAVGFVSIAAYGLTNEVVVQHVQARLLDLFEKRQALRDFITSFGPYAPLVFILIQASQVILSPIPGEATGFIGGFIFGLPAFFYSTIGLSIGSIVAFLIA
;
A
#
# COMPACT_ATOMS: atom_id res chain seq x y z
N MET A 1 4.32 10.04 40.29
CA MET A 1 3.02 10.73 40.06
C MET A 1 3.04 11.75 38.91
N LYS A 2 3.95 12.74 38.88
CA LYS A 2 3.96 13.80 37.84
C LYS A 2 4.07 13.31 36.38
N ARG A 3 4.82 12.22 36.13
CA ARG A 3 4.97 11.61 34.79
C ARG A 3 3.66 11.01 34.26
N GLN A 4 2.88 10.35 35.12
CA GLN A 4 1.58 9.77 34.76
C GLN A 4 0.58 10.87 34.36
N ILE A 5 0.54 11.97 35.12
CA ILE A 5 -0.34 13.12 34.83
C ILE A 5 -0.01 13.77 33.49
N THR A 6 1.29 13.91 33.16
CA THR A 6 1.72 14.51 31.89
C THR A 6 1.31 13.65 30.68
N ILE A 7 1.44 12.32 30.81
CA ILE A 7 1.03 11.37 29.76
C ILE A 7 -0.48 11.44 29.52
N ILE A 8 -1.27 11.51 30.60
CA ILE A 8 -2.74 11.62 30.50
C ILE A 8 -3.14 12.91 29.78
N LEU A 9 -2.51 14.05 30.11
CA LEU A 9 -2.79 15.32 29.46
C LEU A 9 -2.44 15.31 27.97
N LEU A 10 -1.31 14.72 27.58
CA LEU A 10 -0.93 14.58 26.17
C LEU A 10 -1.90 13.66 25.40
N ALA A 11 -2.31 12.56 26.01
CA ALA A 11 -3.28 11.64 25.41
C ALA A 11 -4.64 12.33 25.20
N VAL A 12 -5.14 13.07 26.20
CA VAL A 12 -6.40 13.82 26.11
C VAL A 12 -6.30 14.92 25.04
N GLY A 13 -5.18 15.64 24.97
CA GLY A 13 -4.92 16.64 23.94
C GLY A 13 -4.94 16.04 22.53
N PHE A 14 -4.25 14.91 22.33
CA PHE A 14 -4.24 14.20 21.05
C PHE A 14 -5.63 13.72 20.63
N VAL A 15 -6.39 13.12 21.56
CA VAL A 15 -7.77 12.67 21.31
C VAL A 15 -8.68 13.84 20.96
N SER A 16 -8.52 14.98 21.65
CA SER A 16 -9.35 16.18 21.40
C SER A 16 -9.06 16.79 20.02
N ILE A 17 -7.80 16.83 19.60
CA ILE A 17 -7.39 17.31 18.27
C ILE A 17 -7.92 16.37 17.19
N ALA A 18 -7.81 15.05 17.38
CA ALA A 18 -8.36 14.07 16.45
C ALA A 18 -9.89 14.17 16.34
N ALA A 19 -10.59 14.32 17.47
CA ALA A 19 -12.04 14.49 17.49
C ALA A 19 -12.49 15.77 16.77
N TYR A 20 -11.79 16.88 17.00
CA TYR A 20 -12.06 18.14 16.29
C TYR A 20 -11.77 18.05 14.79
N GLY A 21 -10.70 17.37 14.40
CA GLY A 21 -10.39 17.10 13.00
C GLY A 21 -11.46 16.24 12.31
N LEU A 22 -12.06 15.30 13.04
CA LEU A 22 -13.12 14.42 12.54
C LEU A 22 -14.49 15.09 12.43
N THR A 23 -14.77 16.13 13.20
CA THR A 23 -16.01 16.92 13.08
C THR A 23 -15.91 18.06 12.06
N ASN A 24 -14.69 18.40 11.62
CA ASN A 24 -14.48 19.43 10.63
C ASN A 24 -14.77 18.93 9.21
N GLU A 25 -15.85 19.41 8.62
CA GLU A 25 -16.32 18.98 7.28
C GLU A 25 -15.24 19.09 6.21
N VAL A 26 -14.41 20.14 6.24
CA VAL A 26 -13.32 20.32 5.27
C VAL A 26 -12.29 19.21 5.40
N VAL A 27 -11.89 18.86 6.63
CA VAL A 27 -10.92 17.79 6.87
C VAL A 27 -11.51 16.43 6.46
N VAL A 28 -12.78 16.17 6.81
CA VAL A 28 -13.50 14.95 6.42
C VAL A 28 -13.55 14.80 4.90
N GLN A 29 -13.88 15.86 4.16
CA GLN A 29 -13.93 15.83 2.70
C GLN A 29 -12.57 15.53 2.08
N HIS A 30 -11.49 16.15 2.57
CA HIS A 30 -10.14 15.88 2.06
C HIS A 30 -9.70 14.44 2.33
N VAL A 31 -9.98 13.92 3.52
CA VAL A 31 -9.66 12.53 3.86
C VAL A 31 -10.46 11.57 2.97
N GLN A 32 -11.77 11.79 2.83
CA GLN A 32 -12.62 10.97 1.94
C GLN A 32 -12.12 10.99 0.50
N ALA A 33 -11.82 12.16 -0.06
CA ALA A 33 -11.32 12.28 -1.43
C ALA A 33 -9.99 11.51 -1.62
N ARG A 34 -9.07 11.59 -0.66
CA ARG A 34 -7.81 10.84 -0.72
C ARG A 34 -8.01 9.33 -0.59
N LEU A 35 -8.94 8.90 0.27
CA LEU A 35 -9.26 7.49 0.39
C LEU A 35 -9.87 6.96 -0.91
N LEU A 36 -10.82 7.68 -1.52
CA LEU A 36 -11.42 7.32 -2.80
C LEU A 36 -10.37 7.23 -3.92
N ASP A 37 -9.49 8.22 -4.05
CA ASP A 37 -8.38 8.18 -5.04
C ASP A 37 -7.46 6.98 -4.83
N LEU A 38 -7.14 6.63 -3.58
CA LEU A 38 -6.36 5.42 -3.27
C LEU A 38 -7.11 4.13 -3.63
N PHE A 39 -8.40 4.05 -3.35
CA PHE A 39 -9.23 2.89 -3.71
C PHE A 39 -9.34 2.75 -5.23
N GLU A 40 -9.56 3.85 -5.94
CA GLU A 40 -9.67 3.86 -7.40
C GLU A 40 -8.34 3.44 -8.05
N LYS A 41 -7.20 3.94 -7.55
CA LYS A 41 -5.87 3.50 -8.01
C LYS A 41 -5.62 2.01 -7.77
N ARG A 42 -6.04 1.48 -6.61
CA ARG A 42 -5.94 0.04 -6.32
C ARG A 42 -6.82 -0.78 -7.28
N GLN A 43 -8.04 -0.32 -7.53
CA GLN A 43 -8.97 -0.96 -8.45
C GLN A 43 -8.42 -0.95 -9.88
N ALA A 44 -7.88 0.19 -10.33
CA ALA A 44 -7.25 0.32 -11.63
C ALA A 44 -6.05 -0.64 -11.80
N LEU A 45 -5.20 -0.79 -10.78
CA LEU A 45 -4.09 -1.73 -10.84
C LEU A 45 -4.57 -3.18 -10.86
N ARG A 46 -5.59 -3.51 -10.07
CA ARG A 46 -6.22 -4.83 -10.09
C ARG A 46 -6.76 -5.14 -11.47
N ASP A 47 -7.56 -4.24 -12.01
CA ASP A 47 -8.23 -4.41 -13.30
C ASP A 47 -7.21 -4.50 -14.44
N PHE A 48 -6.14 -3.69 -14.37
CA PHE A 48 -4.97 -3.80 -15.25
C PHE A 48 -4.37 -5.21 -15.21
N ILE A 49 -4.01 -5.73 -14.02
CA ILE A 49 -3.41 -7.08 -13.90
C ILE A 49 -4.38 -8.15 -14.42
N THR A 50 -5.66 -8.08 -14.05
CA THR A 50 -6.65 -9.08 -14.45
C THR A 50 -7.01 -9.03 -15.93
N SER A 51 -6.81 -7.88 -16.59
CA SER A 51 -7.07 -7.74 -18.03
C SER A 51 -6.20 -8.66 -18.90
N PHE A 52 -5.07 -9.14 -18.37
CA PHE A 52 -4.18 -10.09 -19.05
C PHE A 52 -4.63 -11.55 -18.93
N GLY A 53 -5.74 -11.82 -18.22
CA GLY A 53 -6.34 -13.16 -18.12
C GLY A 53 -5.33 -14.22 -17.63
N PRO A 54 -5.07 -15.30 -18.39
CA PRO A 54 -4.11 -16.34 -18.00
C PRO A 54 -2.67 -15.84 -17.78
N TYR A 55 -2.29 -14.70 -18.37
CA TYR A 55 -0.96 -14.11 -18.22
C TYR A 55 -0.84 -13.15 -17.02
N ALA A 56 -1.92 -12.93 -16.27
CA ALA A 56 -1.94 -12.07 -15.09
C ALA A 56 -0.82 -12.41 -14.07
N PRO A 57 -0.49 -13.69 -13.78
CA PRO A 57 0.63 -14.02 -12.91
C PRO A 57 1.97 -13.47 -13.39
N LEU A 58 2.24 -13.54 -14.70
CA LEU A 58 3.49 -13.05 -15.28
C LEU A 58 3.57 -11.52 -15.17
N VAL A 59 2.48 -10.81 -15.47
CA VAL A 59 2.42 -9.35 -15.32
C VAL A 59 2.63 -8.94 -13.87
N PHE A 60 2.02 -9.66 -12.92
CA PHE A 60 2.26 -9.42 -11.50
C PHE A 60 3.72 -9.63 -11.09
N ILE A 61 4.38 -10.69 -11.57
CA ILE A 61 5.82 -10.92 -11.34
C ILE A 61 6.66 -9.75 -11.87
N LEU A 62 6.35 -9.24 -13.08
CA LEU A 62 7.05 -8.10 -13.66
C LEU A 62 6.85 -6.80 -12.87
N ILE A 63 5.63 -6.56 -12.36
CA ILE A 63 5.36 -5.46 -11.43
C ILE A 63 6.20 -5.62 -10.16
N GLN A 64 6.24 -6.84 -9.60
CA GLN A 64 6.99 -7.13 -8.38
C GLN A 64 8.52 -7.05 -8.55
N ALA A 65 9.04 -7.22 -9.78
CA ALA A 65 10.44 -6.95 -10.08
C ALA A 65 10.70 -5.46 -10.27
N SER A 66 9.81 -4.77 -11.00
CA SER A 66 9.94 -3.35 -11.33
C SER A 66 9.93 -2.46 -10.09
N GLN A 67 9.14 -2.78 -9.07
CA GLN A 67 9.14 -2.04 -7.80
C GLN A 67 10.52 -2.03 -7.11
N VAL A 68 11.30 -3.11 -7.23
CA VAL A 68 12.63 -3.20 -6.59
C VAL A 68 13.63 -2.34 -7.35
N ILE A 69 13.54 -2.36 -8.69
CA ILE A 69 14.45 -1.64 -9.57
C ILE A 69 14.16 -0.13 -9.56
N LEU A 70 12.89 0.25 -9.66
CA LEU A 70 12.51 1.66 -9.85
C LEU A 70 12.34 2.38 -8.50
N SER A 71 11.89 1.69 -7.46
CA SER A 71 11.62 2.20 -6.11
C SER A 71 10.44 3.16 -5.85
N PRO A 72 9.61 3.74 -6.76
CA PRO A 72 8.52 4.63 -6.34
C PRO A 72 7.22 3.86 -6.06
N ILE A 73 7.18 2.56 -6.38
CA ILE A 73 6.00 1.71 -6.25
C ILE A 73 6.03 1.05 -4.86
N PRO A 74 5.04 1.32 -3.99
CA PRO A 74 4.99 0.73 -2.66
C PRO A 74 4.67 -0.76 -2.73
N GLY A 75 5.64 -1.61 -2.40
CA GLY A 75 5.52 -3.05 -2.63
C GLY A 75 4.57 -3.80 -1.70
N GLU A 76 4.26 -3.23 -0.55
CA GLU A 76 3.20 -3.74 0.31
C GLU A 76 1.83 -3.63 -0.38
N ALA A 77 1.56 -2.49 -1.03
CA ALA A 77 0.28 -2.25 -1.68
C ALA A 77 0.05 -3.19 -2.87
N THR A 78 1.08 -3.40 -3.70
CA THR A 78 1.03 -4.34 -4.82
C THR A 78 0.94 -5.79 -4.32
N GLY A 79 1.67 -6.15 -3.26
CA GLY A 79 1.56 -7.46 -2.61
C GLY A 79 0.16 -7.77 -2.10
N PHE A 80 -0.51 -6.80 -1.45
CA PHE A 80 -1.91 -6.94 -1.03
C PHE A 80 -2.85 -7.16 -2.21
N ILE A 81 -2.69 -6.42 -3.30
CA ILE A 81 -3.49 -6.59 -4.51
C ILE A 81 -3.25 -7.97 -5.13
N GLY A 82 -2.01 -8.42 -5.20
CA GLY A 82 -1.66 -9.78 -5.64
C GLY A 82 -2.37 -10.84 -4.81
N GLY A 83 -2.38 -10.70 -3.47
CA GLY A 83 -3.12 -11.58 -2.57
C GLY A 83 -4.62 -11.60 -2.83
N PHE A 84 -5.22 -10.46 -3.17
CA PHE A 84 -6.64 -10.38 -3.54
C PHE A 84 -6.95 -11.05 -4.89
N ILE A 85 -6.05 -10.95 -5.87
CA ILE A 85 -6.24 -11.51 -7.22
C ILE A 85 -5.97 -13.01 -7.24
N PHE A 86 -4.85 -13.45 -6.66
CA PHE A 86 -4.34 -14.81 -6.81
C PHE A 86 -4.43 -15.66 -5.54
N GLY A 87 -4.76 -15.09 -4.38
CA GLY A 87 -4.76 -15.82 -3.10
C GLY A 87 -3.37 -16.29 -2.68
N LEU A 88 -3.27 -17.50 -2.15
CA LEU A 88 -2.00 -18.09 -1.71
C LEU A 88 -0.90 -18.12 -2.80
N PRO A 89 -1.19 -18.45 -4.08
CA PRO A 89 -0.23 -18.33 -5.18
C PRO A 89 0.50 -16.97 -5.30
N ALA A 90 -0.13 -15.87 -4.87
CA ALA A 90 0.49 -14.54 -4.88
C ALA A 90 1.80 -14.50 -4.10
N PHE A 91 1.94 -15.32 -3.05
CA PHE A 91 3.17 -15.44 -2.27
C PHE A 91 4.33 -15.91 -3.15
N PHE A 92 4.12 -16.95 -3.96
CA PHE A 92 5.15 -17.49 -4.84
C PHE A 92 5.49 -16.52 -5.96
N TYR A 93 4.48 -15.91 -6.60
CA TYR A 93 4.71 -14.91 -7.64
C TYR A 93 5.46 -13.68 -7.11
N SER A 94 5.10 -13.22 -5.91
CA SER A 94 5.81 -12.12 -5.24
C SER A 94 7.25 -12.49 -4.95
N THR A 95 7.50 -13.69 -4.42
CA THR A 95 8.85 -14.17 -4.12
C THR A 95 9.71 -14.21 -5.38
N ILE A 96 9.18 -14.71 -6.49
CA ILE A 96 9.88 -14.75 -7.78
C ILE A 96 10.18 -13.33 -8.28
N GLY A 97 9.18 -12.46 -8.35
CA GLY A 97 9.36 -11.10 -8.85
C GLY A 97 10.34 -10.28 -8.01
N LEU A 98 10.21 -10.33 -6.68
CA LEU A 98 11.13 -9.67 -5.76
C LEU A 98 12.56 -10.20 -5.88
N SER A 99 12.73 -11.51 -6.03
CA SER A 99 14.06 -12.12 -6.22
C SER A 99 14.71 -11.66 -7.51
N ILE A 100 13.95 -11.67 -8.63
CA ILE A 100 14.43 -11.19 -9.93
C ILE A 100 14.80 -9.70 -9.85
N GLY A 101 13.90 -8.88 -9.31
CA GLY A 101 14.13 -7.45 -9.13
C GLY A 101 15.37 -7.16 -8.29
N SER A 102 15.59 -7.93 -7.23
CA SER A 102 16.78 -7.79 -6.37
C SER A 102 18.06 -8.17 -7.10
N ILE A 103 18.08 -9.30 -7.81
CA ILE A 103 19.23 -9.73 -8.62
C ILE A 103 19.58 -8.63 -9.63
N VAL A 104 18.58 -8.13 -10.37
CA VAL A 104 18.80 -7.07 -11.36
C VAL A 104 19.32 -5.79 -10.69
N ALA A 105 18.70 -5.35 -9.59
CA ALA A 105 19.12 -4.17 -8.84
C ALA A 105 20.59 -4.26 -8.39
N PHE A 106 21.03 -5.44 -7.91
CA PHE A 106 22.43 -5.66 -7.54
C PHE A 106 23.39 -5.69 -8.73
N LEU A 107 22.95 -6.14 -9.91
CA LEU A 107 23.80 -6.20 -11.11
C LEU A 107 24.01 -4.84 -11.76
N ILE A 108 23.08 -3.89 -11.58
CA ILE A 108 23.14 -2.55 -12.16
C ILE A 108 23.69 -1.48 -11.19
N ALA A 109 23.88 -1.85 -9.92
CA ALA A 109 24.46 -0.99 -8.89
C ALA A 109 25.99 -0.94 -8.97
#